data_AF-A0A9E4D079-F1
#
_entry.id   AF-A0A9E4D079-F1
#
_cell.length_a   1.000
_cell.length_b   1.000
_cell.length_c   1.000
_cell.angle_alpha   90.00
_cell.angle_beta   90.00
_cell.angle_gamma   90.00
#
_symmetry.space_group_name_H-M   'P 1'
#
loop_
_entity.id
_entity.type
_entity.pdbx_description
1 polymer ?
#
loop_
_entity_poly.entity_id
_entity_poly.type
_entity_poly.pdbx_seq_one_letter_code
_entity_poly.pdbx_strand_id
1 'polypeptide(L)'
;MALDPQQRSRLHEAKLRSLARSQFDVELVESSGSESGAFGWSADRCFALIEGRPDTSLGRALGMARRRDSQRLDVLCQVGAGSVALRASLLDRPVWVWAVDGTAVNPANAAPVDVGAEPAPEALSLIPAIEAAGARPFVEHGVVLAEVRGLEVGRVEVDEFGPRLVVGVSVDDRMMNEIIHSNEPAEVTLARVVDLVEPYRLAGADPHPFNRLSRERLLRQVIMDDPSSVGFQWVSPAQPPSPRPNLADPCPAVALAGDGDEVGAVVVASVGVDLELVPFAAHARHLLAPSAELLVVVPERDAVSFTAELVGGVVGGARLVTVGNDWFAAAGL
;
A
#
# COMPACT_ATOMS: atom_id res chain seq x y z
N MET A 1 23.76 7.95 20.83
CA MET A 1 23.63 9.25 20.15
C MET A 1 23.22 8.94 18.72
N ALA A 2 22.05 9.40 18.26
CA ALA A 2 21.61 9.13 16.89
C ALA A 2 22.55 9.84 15.90
N LEU A 3 23.02 9.13 14.86
CA LEU A 3 23.83 9.73 13.80
C LEU A 3 23.05 10.86 13.12
N ASP A 4 23.74 11.94 12.78
CA ASP A 4 23.12 13.02 11.99
C ASP A 4 22.73 12.49 10.58
N PRO A 5 21.69 13.04 9.94
CA PRO A 5 21.23 12.60 8.63
C PRO A 5 22.28 12.62 7.50
N GLN A 6 23.14 13.64 7.47
CA GLN A 6 24.18 13.77 6.45
C GLN A 6 25.31 12.76 6.66
N GLN A 7 25.67 12.47 7.91
CA GLN A 7 26.61 11.43 8.28
C GLN A 7 26.04 10.06 7.93
N ARG A 8 24.75 9.80 8.21
CA ARG A 8 24.08 8.55 7.83
C ARG A 8 24.07 8.35 6.31
N SER A 9 23.70 9.39 5.56
CA SER A 9 23.72 9.37 4.09
C SER A 9 25.12 9.03 3.54
N ARG A 10 26.17 9.71 4.03
CA ARG A 10 27.56 9.41 3.64
C ARG A 10 27.99 7.98 3.99
N LEU A 11 27.56 7.45 5.12
CA LEU A 11 27.84 6.07 5.52
C LEU A 11 27.14 5.06 4.61
N HIS A 12 25.88 5.29 4.24
CA HIS A 12 25.18 4.41 3.29
C HIS A 12 25.83 4.43 1.91
N GLU A 13 26.25 5.60 1.42
CA GLU A 13 27.00 5.69 0.16
C GLU A 13 28.32 4.92 0.22
N ALA A 14 29.10 5.12 1.28
CA ALA A 14 30.37 4.41 1.49
C ALA A 14 30.15 2.89 1.59
N LYS A 15 29.11 2.45 2.29
CA LYS A 15 28.73 1.04 2.40
C LYS A 15 28.39 0.46 1.02
N LEU A 16 27.56 1.14 0.23
CA LEU A 16 27.21 0.69 -1.12
C LEU A 16 28.43 0.57 -2.03
N ARG A 17 29.32 1.58 -2.05
CA ARG A 17 30.58 1.52 -2.82
C ARG A 17 31.46 0.34 -2.37
N SER A 18 31.57 0.13 -1.06
CA SER A 18 32.36 -0.97 -0.49
C SER A 18 31.80 -2.35 -0.88
N LEU A 19 30.48 -2.52 -0.84
CA LEU A 19 29.82 -3.77 -1.23
C LEU A 19 29.92 -4.01 -2.74
N ALA A 20 29.65 -3.01 -3.57
CA ALA A 20 29.78 -3.09 -5.02
C ALA A 20 31.20 -3.55 -5.43
N ARG A 21 32.24 -2.94 -4.85
CA ARG A 21 33.62 -3.32 -5.13
C ARG A 21 33.99 -4.71 -4.60
N SER A 22 33.68 -5.00 -3.34
CA SER A 22 34.18 -6.23 -2.69
C SER A 22 33.40 -7.49 -3.04
N GLN A 23 32.11 -7.37 -3.37
CA GLN A 23 31.23 -8.52 -3.62
C GLN A 23 30.90 -8.73 -5.10
N PHE A 24 31.03 -7.68 -5.92
CA PHE A 24 30.65 -7.74 -7.34
C PHE A 24 31.78 -7.33 -8.29
N ASP A 25 32.94 -6.92 -7.77
CA ASP A 25 34.05 -6.37 -8.56
C ASP A 25 33.62 -5.22 -9.48
N VAL A 26 32.73 -4.36 -8.96
CA VAL A 26 32.22 -3.19 -9.69
C VAL A 26 32.68 -1.89 -9.04
N GLU A 27 33.28 -1.02 -9.85
CA GLU A 27 33.51 0.37 -9.50
C GLU A 27 32.30 1.24 -9.91
N LEU A 28 31.72 1.94 -8.95
CA LEU A 28 30.60 2.85 -9.20
C LEU A 28 31.13 4.19 -9.71
N VAL A 29 30.68 4.59 -10.89
CA VAL A 29 31.05 5.87 -11.53
C VAL A 29 30.37 7.04 -10.81
N GLU A 30 29.16 6.80 -10.30
CA GLU A 30 28.38 7.75 -9.54
C GLU A 30 27.63 7.03 -8.43
N SER A 31 27.49 7.67 -7.28
CA SER A 31 26.63 7.20 -6.21
C SER A 31 26.12 8.35 -5.37
N SER A 32 25.01 8.13 -4.68
CA SER A 32 24.43 9.07 -3.73
C SER A 32 23.85 8.32 -2.55
N GLY A 33 24.20 8.77 -1.35
CA GLY A 33 23.54 8.34 -0.12
C GLY A 33 22.18 9.01 0.10
N SER A 34 21.40 8.43 1.00
CA SER A 34 20.15 8.97 1.54
C SER A 34 19.94 8.44 2.97
N GLU A 35 18.93 8.96 3.66
CA GLU A 35 18.57 8.46 5.00
C GLU A 35 18.12 6.98 4.99
N SER A 36 17.55 6.50 3.89
CA SER A 36 16.98 5.14 3.78
C SER A 36 17.88 4.16 3.02
N GLY A 37 19.08 4.57 2.62
CA GLY A 37 20.02 3.73 1.89
C GLY A 37 20.86 4.53 0.89
N ALA A 38 21.24 3.93 -0.22
CA ALA A 38 22.05 4.58 -1.25
C ALA A 38 21.75 4.04 -2.65
N PHE A 39 22.09 4.81 -3.68
CA PHE A 39 22.05 4.38 -5.08
C PHE A 39 23.41 4.60 -5.73
N GLY A 40 23.73 3.78 -6.72
CA GLY A 40 24.94 3.95 -7.52
C GLY A 40 24.87 3.26 -8.86
N TRP A 41 25.68 3.72 -9.80
CA TRP A 41 25.66 3.27 -11.18
C TRP A 41 27.05 2.89 -11.67
N SER A 42 27.10 1.82 -12.45
CA SER A 42 28.19 1.52 -13.40
C SER A 42 27.69 1.78 -14.83
N ALA A 43 28.47 1.37 -15.84
CA ALA A 43 28.09 1.51 -17.25
C ALA A 43 26.77 0.80 -17.60
N ASP A 44 26.47 -0.34 -16.97
CA ASP A 44 25.38 -1.24 -17.32
C ASP A 44 24.48 -1.64 -16.13
N ARG A 45 24.92 -1.39 -14.89
CA ARG A 45 24.22 -1.81 -13.67
C ARG A 45 23.84 -0.63 -12.80
N CYS A 46 22.68 -0.74 -12.17
CA CYS A 46 22.25 0.10 -11.07
C CYS A 46 22.30 -0.72 -9.78
N PHE A 47 22.87 -0.15 -8.72
CA PHE A 47 22.87 -0.71 -7.38
C PHE A 47 21.99 0.13 -6.47
N ALA A 48 21.15 -0.53 -5.69
CA ALA A 48 20.32 0.08 -4.66
C ALA A 48 20.59 -0.60 -3.33
N LEU A 49 21.07 0.15 -2.34
CA LEU A 49 21.17 -0.29 -0.95
C LEU A 49 19.91 0.15 -0.20
N ILE A 50 19.22 -0.77 0.44
CA ILE A 50 18.00 -0.56 1.25
C ILE A 50 18.34 -0.88 2.71
N GLU A 51 18.45 0.15 3.53
CA GLU A 51 18.79 0.07 4.97
C GLU A 51 17.56 0.27 5.88
N GLY A 52 16.41 0.61 5.29
CA GLY A 52 15.18 0.94 6.00
C GLY A 52 13.97 0.21 5.42
N ARG A 53 12.85 0.92 5.27
CA ARG A 53 11.53 0.43 4.84
C ARG A 53 11.61 -0.41 3.56
N PRO A 54 11.68 -1.76 3.64
CA PRO A 54 11.82 -2.61 2.46
C PRO A 54 10.54 -2.59 1.61
N ASP A 55 9.40 -2.32 2.24
CA ASP A 55 8.08 -2.30 1.61
C ASP A 55 7.81 -1.10 0.73
N THR A 56 8.68 -0.08 0.73
CA THR A 56 8.49 1.16 -0.04
C THR A 56 9.74 1.60 -0.82
N SER A 57 10.67 0.68 -1.04
CA SER A 57 11.98 0.99 -1.60
C SER A 57 12.25 0.38 -2.98
N LEU A 58 11.50 -0.64 -3.40
CA LEU A 58 11.72 -1.31 -4.67
C LEU A 58 11.29 -0.43 -5.85
N GLY A 59 10.12 0.21 -5.76
CA GLY A 59 9.63 1.17 -6.74
C GLY A 59 10.60 2.30 -7.02
N ARG A 60 11.19 2.85 -5.95
CA ARG A 60 12.25 3.87 -6.06
C ARG A 60 13.50 3.32 -6.74
N ALA A 61 13.95 2.12 -6.40
CA ALA A 61 15.11 1.49 -7.04
C ALA A 61 14.90 1.26 -8.54
N LEU A 62 13.69 0.84 -8.94
CA LEU A 62 13.29 0.73 -10.34
C LEU A 62 13.35 2.07 -11.07
N GLY A 63 12.87 3.15 -10.44
CA GLY A 63 12.95 4.51 -10.99
C GLY A 63 14.39 4.98 -11.18
N MET A 64 15.28 4.67 -10.24
CA MET A 64 16.71 4.99 -10.33
C MET A 64 17.42 4.19 -11.43
N ALA A 65 17.06 2.92 -11.62
CA ALA A 65 17.57 2.10 -12.72
C ALA A 65 17.09 2.64 -14.09
N ARG A 66 15.82 3.03 -14.19
CA ARG A 66 15.26 3.63 -15.42
C ARG A 66 15.97 4.93 -15.80
N ARG A 67 16.31 5.78 -14.84
CA ARG A 67 16.94 7.09 -15.09
C ARG A 67 18.24 7.00 -15.91
N ARG A 68 18.94 5.86 -15.88
CA ARG A 68 20.21 5.63 -16.60
C ARG A 68 20.12 4.46 -17.58
N ASP A 69 18.91 4.02 -17.91
CA ASP A 69 18.67 2.88 -18.82
C ASP A 69 19.50 1.63 -18.44
N SER A 70 19.61 1.38 -17.12
CA SER A 70 20.41 0.26 -16.62
C SER A 70 19.75 -1.07 -17.00
N GLN A 71 20.54 -1.96 -17.59
CA GLN A 71 20.11 -3.28 -18.04
C GLN A 71 19.89 -4.25 -16.87
N ARG A 72 20.44 -3.92 -15.68
CA ARG A 72 20.37 -4.75 -14.48
C ARG A 72 20.26 -3.89 -13.24
N LEU A 73 19.36 -4.27 -12.33
CA LEU A 73 19.23 -3.67 -11.00
C LEU A 73 19.64 -4.69 -9.93
N ASP A 74 20.66 -4.37 -9.14
CA ASP A 74 21.07 -5.13 -7.96
C ASP A 74 20.59 -4.41 -6.69
N VAL A 75 19.69 -5.05 -5.95
CA VAL A 75 19.08 -4.52 -4.73
C VAL A 75 19.68 -5.24 -3.52
N LEU A 76 20.40 -4.52 -2.69
CA LEU A 76 21.03 -5.00 -1.47
C LEU A 76 20.18 -4.59 -0.27
N CYS A 77 19.68 -5.58 0.47
CA CYS A 77 18.80 -5.38 1.62
C CYS A 77 19.45 -5.94 2.88
N GLN A 78 19.58 -5.12 3.91
CA GLN A 78 19.96 -5.64 5.23
C GLN A 78 18.78 -6.30 5.96
N VAL A 79 17.55 -5.80 5.72
CA VAL A 79 16.31 -6.32 6.30
C VAL A 79 15.29 -6.50 5.20
N GLY A 80 14.43 -7.53 5.32
CA GLY A 80 13.31 -7.73 4.39
C GLY A 80 13.69 -8.16 2.97
N ALA A 81 14.92 -8.68 2.77
CA ALA A 81 15.41 -9.10 1.45
C ALA A 81 14.47 -10.09 0.76
N GLY A 82 13.88 -11.04 1.50
CA GLY A 82 12.95 -12.00 0.91
C GLY A 82 11.62 -11.39 0.44
N SER A 83 11.11 -10.38 1.14
CA SER A 83 9.89 -9.65 0.73
C SER A 83 10.16 -8.81 -0.52
N VAL A 84 11.33 -8.17 -0.60
CA VAL A 84 11.77 -7.48 -1.83
C VAL A 84 11.99 -8.45 -2.98
N ALA A 85 12.57 -9.63 -2.72
CA ALA A 85 12.78 -10.68 -3.72
C ALA A 85 11.47 -11.24 -4.26
N LEU A 86 10.46 -11.42 -3.40
CA LEU A 86 9.10 -11.80 -3.82
C LEU A 86 8.51 -10.75 -4.75
N ARG A 87 8.52 -9.47 -4.37
CA ARG A 87 7.95 -8.41 -5.22
C ARG A 87 8.72 -8.24 -6.54
N ALA A 88 10.03 -8.39 -6.52
CA ALA A 88 10.87 -8.32 -7.71
C ALA A 88 10.58 -9.46 -8.70
N SER A 89 10.29 -10.68 -8.22
CA SER A 89 9.99 -11.82 -9.09
C SER A 89 8.64 -11.71 -9.82
N LEU A 90 7.79 -10.77 -9.40
CA LEU A 90 6.50 -10.47 -10.04
C LEU A 90 6.62 -9.45 -11.18
N LEU A 91 7.84 -9.00 -11.49
CA LEU A 91 8.13 -8.05 -12.55
C LEU A 91 8.98 -8.73 -13.63
N ASP A 92 8.66 -8.47 -14.89
CA ASP A 92 9.44 -8.88 -16.06
C ASP A 92 10.62 -7.92 -16.26
N ARG A 93 11.42 -7.74 -15.20
CA ARG A 93 12.61 -6.89 -15.21
C ARG A 93 13.75 -7.60 -14.51
N PRO A 94 14.98 -7.49 -15.03
CA PRO A 94 16.16 -8.11 -14.44
C PRO A 94 16.58 -7.41 -13.12
N VAL A 95 15.92 -7.80 -12.02
CA VAL A 95 16.17 -7.35 -10.65
C VAL A 95 16.74 -8.50 -9.82
N TRP A 96 17.97 -8.34 -9.33
CA TRP A 96 18.60 -9.29 -8.41
C TRP A 96 18.55 -8.73 -7.01
N VAL A 97 18.03 -9.52 -6.07
CA VAL A 97 17.93 -9.13 -4.67
C VAL A 97 18.94 -9.90 -3.85
N TRP A 98 19.62 -9.19 -2.96
CA TRP A 98 20.72 -9.69 -2.15
C TRP A 98 20.47 -9.39 -0.68
N ALA A 99 20.61 -10.39 0.18
CA ALA A 99 20.63 -10.22 1.62
C ALA A 99 22.04 -9.84 2.08
N VAL A 100 22.15 -8.74 2.84
CA VAL A 100 23.40 -8.25 3.40
C VAL A 100 23.46 -8.57 4.89
N ASP A 101 24.45 -9.37 5.30
CA ASP A 101 24.77 -9.63 6.71
C ASP A 101 26.21 -9.19 7.00
N GLY A 102 26.37 -8.05 7.67
CA GLY A 102 27.66 -7.39 7.83
C GLY A 102 28.29 -7.04 6.47
N THR A 103 29.31 -7.79 6.08
CA THR A 103 29.98 -7.68 4.78
C THR A 103 29.65 -8.82 3.82
N ALA A 104 28.97 -9.87 4.29
CA ALA A 104 28.56 -10.98 3.45
C ALA A 104 27.32 -10.60 2.63
N VAL A 105 27.32 -10.98 1.36
CA VAL A 105 26.21 -10.72 0.42
C VAL A 105 25.80 -12.04 -0.21
N ASN A 106 24.55 -12.44 0.03
CA ASN A 106 24.00 -13.70 -0.46
C ASN A 106 22.76 -13.42 -1.31
N PRO A 107 22.51 -14.19 -2.40
CA PRO A 107 21.23 -14.11 -3.10
C PRO A 107 20.06 -14.28 -2.14
N ALA A 108 19.05 -13.41 -2.25
CA ALA A 108 17.84 -13.50 -1.46
C ALA A 108 16.83 -14.43 -2.13
N ASN A 109 16.29 -15.38 -1.38
CA ASN A 109 15.13 -16.15 -1.81
C ASN A 109 13.85 -15.36 -1.53
N ALA A 110 12.87 -15.44 -2.43
CA ALA A 110 11.55 -14.88 -2.19
C ALA A 110 10.96 -15.45 -0.88
N ALA A 111 10.47 -14.55 -0.03
CA ALA A 111 9.76 -14.93 1.18
C ALA A 111 8.42 -15.58 0.81
N PRO A 112 7.87 -16.47 1.66
CA PRO A 112 6.49 -16.89 1.51
C PRO A 112 5.55 -15.68 1.62
N VAL A 113 4.41 -15.77 0.96
CA VAL A 113 3.36 -14.76 1.05
C VAL A 113 2.77 -14.77 2.47
N ASP A 114 2.68 -13.59 3.08
CA ASP A 114 1.97 -13.38 4.33
C ASP A 114 0.48 -13.17 4.03
N VAL A 115 -0.36 -14.10 4.47
CA VAL A 115 -1.82 -14.06 4.26
C VAL A 115 -2.55 -13.16 5.26
N GLY A 116 -1.81 -12.56 6.20
CA GLY A 116 -2.37 -11.77 7.29
C GLY A 116 -2.97 -12.66 8.39
N ALA A 117 -3.19 -12.06 9.56
CA ALA A 117 -3.88 -12.73 10.65
C ALA A 117 -5.38 -12.83 10.36
N GLU A 118 -6.01 -13.93 10.80
CA GLU A 118 -7.46 -14.01 10.91
C GLU A 118 -7.93 -13.18 12.13
N PRO A 119 -9.11 -12.55 12.07
CA PRO A 119 -9.66 -11.85 13.22
C PRO A 119 -10.05 -12.84 14.31
N ALA A 120 -9.92 -12.40 15.57
CA ALA A 120 -10.41 -13.17 16.70
C ALA A 120 -11.91 -13.49 16.51
N PRO A 121 -12.37 -14.73 16.78
CA PRO A 121 -13.78 -15.11 16.61
C PRO A 121 -14.74 -14.19 17.38
N GLU A 122 -14.33 -13.73 18.56
CA GLU A 122 -15.12 -12.81 19.39
C GLU A 122 -15.24 -11.43 18.73
N ALA A 123 -14.24 -10.97 17.99
CA ALA A 123 -14.31 -9.70 17.28
C ALA A 123 -15.39 -9.70 16.19
N LEU A 124 -15.61 -10.85 15.55
CA LEU A 124 -16.65 -11.02 14.52
C LEU A 124 -18.06 -10.82 15.09
N SER A 125 -18.26 -11.00 16.41
CA SER A 125 -19.57 -10.82 17.04
C SER A 125 -20.10 -9.38 16.99
N LEU A 126 -19.23 -8.39 16.75
CA LEU A 126 -19.59 -6.97 16.65
C LEU A 126 -19.91 -6.51 15.22
N ILE A 127 -19.80 -7.39 14.21
CA ILE A 127 -20.16 -7.05 12.82
C ILE A 127 -21.62 -6.53 12.69
N PRO A 128 -22.64 -7.19 13.27
CA PRO A 128 -24.01 -6.70 13.17
C PRO A 128 -24.21 -5.32 13.81
N ALA A 129 -23.44 -4.99 14.85
CA ALA A 129 -23.48 -3.69 15.51
C ALA A 129 -22.90 -2.58 14.64
N ILE A 130 -21.81 -2.88 13.91
CA ILE A 130 -21.21 -1.97 12.92
C ILE A 130 -22.20 -1.68 11.77
N GLU A 131 -22.85 -2.72 11.25
CA GLU A 131 -23.84 -2.61 10.18
C GLU A 131 -25.07 -1.82 10.63
N ALA A 132 -25.59 -2.10 11.83
CA ALA A 132 -26.73 -1.39 12.40
C ALA A 132 -26.47 0.11 12.62
N ALA A 133 -25.21 0.49 12.85
CA ALA A 133 -24.77 1.87 12.96
C ALA A 133 -24.57 2.57 11.60
N GLY A 134 -24.73 1.86 10.47
CA GLY A 134 -24.60 2.41 9.12
C GLY A 134 -23.18 2.38 8.54
N ALA A 135 -22.21 1.78 9.23
CA ALA A 135 -20.86 1.58 8.72
C ALA A 135 -20.72 0.23 8.01
N ARG A 136 -19.75 0.13 7.09
CA ARG A 136 -19.38 -1.14 6.45
C ARG A 136 -18.35 -1.88 7.31
N PRO A 137 -18.62 -3.12 7.75
CA PRO A 137 -17.60 -3.96 8.38
C PRO A 137 -16.56 -4.40 7.33
N PHE A 138 -15.28 -4.33 7.66
CA PHE A 138 -14.19 -4.80 6.80
C PHE A 138 -13.07 -5.43 7.63
N VAL A 139 -12.68 -6.65 7.32
CA VAL A 139 -11.58 -7.34 8.00
C VAL A 139 -10.27 -7.05 7.27
N GLU A 140 -9.32 -6.45 7.97
CA GLU A 140 -7.99 -6.16 7.45
C GLU A 140 -6.93 -6.60 8.47
N HIS A 141 -6.03 -7.51 8.08
CA HIS A 141 -4.92 -7.97 8.92
C HIS A 141 -5.33 -8.38 10.35
N GLY A 142 -6.44 -9.13 10.45
CA GLY A 142 -6.97 -9.65 11.71
C GLY A 142 -7.80 -8.66 12.53
N VAL A 143 -8.06 -7.46 12.01
CA VAL A 143 -8.84 -6.43 12.70
C VAL A 143 -10.16 -6.21 11.98
N VAL A 144 -11.28 -6.25 12.72
CA VAL A 144 -12.60 -5.85 12.20
C VAL A 144 -12.69 -4.31 12.25
N LEU A 145 -12.72 -3.68 11.09
CA LEU A 145 -12.86 -2.24 10.92
C LEU A 145 -14.32 -1.86 10.65
N ALA A 146 -14.70 -0.65 11.07
CA ALA A 146 -15.91 0.03 10.66
C ALA A 146 -15.53 1.14 9.66
N GLU A 147 -15.97 1.02 8.41
CA GLU A 147 -15.65 1.98 7.33
C GLU A 147 -16.86 2.79 6.87
N VAL A 148 -16.68 4.09 6.68
CA VAL A 148 -17.61 4.96 5.95
C VAL A 148 -16.98 5.35 4.63
N ARG A 149 -17.46 4.74 3.55
CA ARG A 149 -16.98 4.98 2.17
C ARG A 149 -15.43 4.94 2.09
N GLY A 150 -14.84 3.92 2.70
CA GLY A 150 -13.39 3.70 2.74
C GLY A 150 -12.61 4.49 3.80
N LEU A 151 -13.25 5.33 4.62
CA LEU A 151 -12.62 5.92 5.80
C LEU A 151 -12.88 5.04 7.02
N GLU A 152 -11.83 4.57 7.69
CA GLU A 152 -11.98 3.92 8.98
C GLU A 152 -12.49 4.94 10.02
N VAL A 153 -13.63 4.64 10.63
CA VAL A 153 -14.25 5.44 11.70
C VAL A 153 -14.38 4.68 13.01
N GLY A 154 -13.95 3.43 13.04
CA GLY A 154 -13.89 2.61 14.22
C GLY A 154 -13.26 1.25 13.93
N ARG A 155 -12.95 0.50 14.98
CA ARG A 155 -12.43 -0.86 14.89
C ARG A 155 -12.78 -1.66 16.13
N VAL A 156 -12.72 -2.98 16.02
CA VAL A 156 -12.85 -3.87 17.17
C VAL A 156 -11.49 -4.15 17.76
N GLU A 157 -11.37 -3.90 19.05
CA GLU A 157 -10.23 -4.31 19.89
C GLU A 157 -10.68 -5.46 20.79
N VAL A 158 -9.81 -6.44 21.00
CA VAL A 158 -10.08 -7.56 21.89
C VAL A 158 -9.07 -7.51 23.02
N ASP A 159 -9.57 -7.37 24.25
CA ASP A 159 -8.77 -7.37 25.47
C ASP A 159 -9.28 -8.45 26.45
N GLU A 160 -8.77 -8.42 27.69
CA GLU A 160 -9.14 -9.38 28.74
C GLU A 160 -10.63 -9.34 29.14
N PHE A 161 -11.34 -8.26 28.80
CA PHE A 161 -12.76 -8.07 29.06
C PHE A 161 -13.65 -8.43 27.85
N GLY A 162 -13.05 -8.79 26.72
CA GLY A 162 -13.74 -9.21 25.49
C GLY A 162 -13.63 -8.20 24.35
N PRO A 163 -14.41 -8.38 23.27
CA PRO A 163 -14.39 -7.48 22.12
C PRO A 163 -15.07 -6.15 22.47
N ARG A 164 -14.40 -5.04 22.16
CA ARG A 164 -14.93 -3.68 22.27
C ARG A 164 -14.83 -2.96 20.93
N LEU A 165 -15.91 -2.30 20.52
CA LEU A 165 -15.90 -1.36 19.40
C LEU A 165 -15.34 -0.02 19.89
N VAL A 166 -14.19 0.39 19.35
CA VAL A 166 -13.58 1.70 19.61
C VAL A 166 -13.83 2.62 18.41
N VAL A 167 -14.41 3.80 18.67
CA VAL A 167 -14.91 4.71 17.64
C VAL A 167 -14.03 5.94 17.51
N GLY A 168 -13.58 6.23 16.29
CA GLY A 168 -12.75 7.38 15.95
C GLY A 168 -11.87 7.11 14.73
N VAL A 169 -11.52 8.18 14.02
CA VAL A 169 -10.72 8.13 12.77
C VAL A 169 -9.23 7.94 13.03
N SER A 170 -8.73 8.36 14.19
CA SER A 170 -7.32 8.22 14.60
C SER A 170 -7.21 7.62 15.99
N VAL A 171 -5.99 7.27 16.42
CA VAL A 171 -5.74 6.81 17.79
C VAL A 171 -6.16 7.88 18.81
N ASP A 172 -5.77 9.14 18.58
CA ASP A 172 -6.11 10.25 19.47
C ASP A 172 -7.62 10.51 19.51
N ASP A 173 -8.29 10.42 18.36
CA ASP A 173 -9.74 10.59 18.25
C ASP A 173 -10.50 9.46 18.96
N ARG A 174 -10.02 8.22 18.82
CA ARG A 174 -10.56 7.07 19.57
C ARG A 174 -10.43 7.25 21.07
N MET A 175 -9.25 7.61 21.56
CA MET A 175 -9.02 7.89 22.97
C MET A 175 -9.93 9.02 23.47
N MET A 176 -10.13 10.07 22.68
CA MET A 176 -10.98 11.19 23.05
C MET A 176 -12.46 10.80 23.12
N ASN A 177 -12.95 10.00 22.17
CA ASN A 177 -14.31 9.47 22.20
C ASN A 177 -14.55 8.55 23.40
N GLU A 178 -13.59 7.69 23.76
CA GLU A 178 -13.68 6.85 24.95
C GLU A 178 -13.80 7.68 26.24
N ILE A 179 -13.09 8.81 26.34
CA ILE A 179 -13.15 9.70 27.51
C ILE A 179 -14.49 10.45 27.56
N ILE A 180 -14.91 11.03 26.42
CA ILE A 180 -16.09 11.92 26.36
C ILE A 180 -17.40 11.13 26.43
N HIS A 181 -17.46 9.97 25.77
CA HIS A 181 -18.68 9.18 25.61
C HIS A 181 -18.64 7.87 26.42
N SER A 182 -17.90 7.85 27.53
CA SER A 182 -17.68 6.64 28.36
C SER A 182 -18.94 5.92 28.86
N ASN A 183 -20.08 6.62 28.92
CA ASN A 183 -21.37 6.06 29.36
C ASN A 183 -22.35 5.79 28.21
N GLU A 184 -21.96 6.06 26.97
CA GLU A 184 -22.80 5.85 25.78
C GLU A 184 -22.44 4.51 25.11
N PRO A 185 -23.42 3.73 24.62
CA PRO A 185 -23.12 2.54 23.83
C PRO A 185 -22.30 2.90 22.59
N ALA A 186 -21.28 2.09 22.27
CA ALA A 186 -20.36 2.35 21.18
C ALA A 186 -21.09 2.43 19.82
N GLU A 187 -22.19 1.71 19.66
CA GLU A 187 -23.03 1.72 18.46
C GLU A 187 -23.69 3.08 18.23
N VAL A 188 -24.13 3.75 19.30
CA VAL A 188 -24.74 5.09 19.22
C VAL A 188 -23.67 6.12 18.88
N THR A 189 -22.48 6.00 19.49
CA THR A 189 -21.34 6.85 19.14
C THR A 189 -20.93 6.64 17.67
N LEU A 190 -20.88 5.39 17.20
CA LEU A 190 -20.54 5.07 15.82
C LEU A 190 -21.57 5.66 14.85
N ALA A 191 -22.87 5.48 15.09
CA ALA A 191 -23.92 6.03 14.22
C ALA A 191 -23.80 7.56 14.06
N ARG A 192 -23.51 8.28 15.15
CA ARG A 192 -23.25 9.72 15.10
C ARG A 192 -22.02 10.08 14.27
N VAL A 193 -20.94 9.28 14.36
CA VAL A 193 -19.74 9.49 13.55
C VAL A 193 -20.01 9.18 12.08
N VAL A 194 -20.82 8.16 11.77
CA VAL A 194 -21.28 7.86 10.40
C VAL A 194 -22.01 9.07 9.82
N ASP A 195 -23.02 9.59 10.53
CA ASP A 195 -23.79 10.77 10.11
C ASP A 195 -22.91 12.00 9.88
N LEU A 196 -21.86 12.16 10.69
CA LEU A 196 -20.92 13.27 10.57
C LEU A 196 -19.98 13.13 9.36
N VAL A 197 -19.52 11.90 9.07
CA VAL A 197 -18.47 11.64 8.07
C VAL A 197 -19.04 11.49 6.67
N GLU A 198 -20.16 10.78 6.53
CA GLU A 198 -20.71 10.37 5.24
C GLU A 198 -20.92 11.53 4.25
N PRO A 199 -21.51 12.69 4.64
CA PRO A 199 -21.74 13.79 3.72
C PRO A 199 -20.45 14.31 3.07
N TYR A 200 -19.30 14.19 3.75
CA TYR A 200 -18.01 14.63 3.22
C TYR A 200 -17.34 13.59 2.32
N ARG A 201 -17.83 12.35 2.30
CA ARG A 201 -17.27 11.24 1.51
C ARG A 201 -18.04 10.99 0.21
N LEU A 202 -19.02 11.82 -0.09
CA LEU A 202 -19.75 11.84 -1.36
C LEU A 202 -19.03 12.71 -2.38
N ALA A 203 -19.11 12.33 -3.66
CA ALA A 203 -18.57 13.14 -4.74
C ALA A 203 -19.24 14.53 -4.71
N GLY A 204 -18.42 15.58 -4.80
CA GLY A 204 -18.91 16.96 -4.73
C GLY A 204 -19.15 17.54 -3.35
N ALA A 205 -18.76 16.82 -2.30
CA ALA A 205 -18.70 17.40 -0.97
C ALA A 205 -17.77 18.62 -0.89
N ASP A 206 -18.12 19.55 0.01
CA ASP A 206 -17.25 20.68 0.34
C ASP A 206 -15.88 20.21 0.85
N PRO A 207 -14.81 20.99 0.63
CA PRO A 207 -13.47 20.64 1.12
C PRO A 207 -13.46 20.40 2.63
N HIS A 208 -13.10 19.18 3.05
CA HIS A 208 -13.08 18.77 4.46
C HIS A 208 -11.96 17.76 4.73
N PRO A 209 -11.32 17.72 5.91
CA PRO A 209 -10.29 16.74 6.23
C PRO A 209 -10.67 15.28 5.92
N PHE A 210 -11.91 14.86 6.21
CA PHE A 210 -12.39 13.49 5.93
C PHE A 210 -12.32 13.07 4.46
N ASN A 211 -12.38 14.03 3.53
CA ASN A 211 -12.33 13.75 2.10
C ASN A 211 -10.90 13.75 1.53
N ARG A 212 -9.92 14.06 2.38
CA ARG A 212 -8.48 14.01 2.08
C ARG A 212 -7.77 12.80 2.70
N LEU A 213 -8.42 12.10 3.62
CA LEU A 213 -7.90 10.92 4.29
C LEU A 213 -8.27 9.65 3.50
N SER A 214 -7.37 8.67 3.45
CA SER A 214 -7.57 7.37 2.77
C SER A 214 -8.19 7.52 1.39
N ARG A 215 -7.63 8.41 0.55
CA ARG A 215 -8.20 8.74 -0.78
C ARG A 215 -8.18 7.54 -1.71
N GLU A 216 -7.27 6.61 -1.52
CA GLU A 216 -7.20 5.36 -2.26
C GLU A 216 -8.38 4.46 -1.94
N ARG A 217 -8.78 4.36 -0.66
CA ARG A 217 -10.00 3.64 -0.26
C ARG A 217 -11.26 4.37 -0.70
N LEU A 218 -11.23 5.70 -0.80
CA LEU A 218 -12.32 6.47 -1.40
C LEU A 218 -12.47 6.19 -2.89
N LEU A 219 -11.37 6.15 -3.63
CA LEU A 219 -11.36 5.77 -5.03
C LEU A 219 -11.84 4.32 -5.22
N ARG A 220 -11.41 3.39 -4.36
CA ARG A 220 -11.96 2.03 -4.29
C ARG A 220 -13.48 2.05 -4.10
N GLN A 221 -13.99 2.89 -3.21
CA GLN A 221 -15.45 3.03 -3.01
C GLN A 221 -16.15 3.53 -4.27
N VAL A 222 -15.57 4.49 -4.99
CA VAL A 222 -16.14 4.97 -6.27
C VAL A 222 -16.24 3.84 -7.29
N ILE A 223 -15.20 3.00 -7.40
CA ILE A 223 -15.20 1.81 -8.27
C ILE A 223 -16.23 0.77 -7.80
N MET A 224 -16.42 0.63 -6.48
CA MET A 224 -17.43 -0.28 -5.92
C MET A 224 -18.87 0.19 -6.19
N ASP A 225 -19.08 1.50 -6.24
CA ASP A 225 -20.40 2.07 -6.55
C ASP A 225 -20.74 1.96 -8.05
N ASP A 226 -19.72 1.92 -8.93
CA ASP A 226 -19.86 1.62 -10.36
C ASP A 226 -18.82 0.58 -10.84
N PRO A 227 -19.05 -0.72 -10.57
CA PRO A 227 -18.17 -1.81 -11.04
C PRO A 227 -17.94 -1.83 -12.55
N SER A 228 -18.91 -1.32 -13.33
CA SER A 228 -18.84 -1.31 -14.80
C SER A 228 -17.72 -0.40 -15.32
N SER A 229 -17.33 0.61 -14.54
CA SER A 229 -16.21 1.51 -14.85
C SER A 229 -14.86 0.77 -14.99
N VAL A 230 -14.72 -0.40 -14.38
CA VAL A 230 -13.56 -1.29 -14.50
C VAL A 230 -13.85 -2.57 -15.28
N GLY A 231 -15.07 -2.69 -15.84
CA GLY A 231 -15.47 -3.79 -16.73
C GLY A 231 -16.00 -5.04 -16.03
N PHE A 232 -16.50 -4.93 -14.79
CA PHE A 232 -17.01 -6.06 -14.01
C PHE A 232 -18.42 -5.80 -13.45
N GLN A 233 -19.14 -6.86 -13.08
CA GLN A 233 -20.46 -6.77 -12.45
C GLN A 233 -20.42 -6.42 -10.96
N TRP A 234 -19.38 -6.83 -10.26
CA TRP A 234 -19.21 -6.54 -8.85
C TRP A 234 -17.76 -6.21 -8.52
N VAL A 235 -17.59 -5.41 -7.47
CA VAL A 235 -16.30 -5.09 -6.85
C VAL A 235 -16.49 -5.13 -5.33
N SER A 236 -15.60 -5.83 -4.64
CA SER A 236 -15.64 -6.01 -3.18
C SER A 236 -14.28 -5.69 -2.57
N PRO A 237 -14.21 -4.97 -1.43
CA PRO A 237 -12.94 -4.63 -0.80
C PRO A 237 -12.18 -5.89 -0.38
N ALA A 238 -10.86 -5.85 -0.52
CA ALA A 238 -9.97 -6.93 -0.12
C ALA A 238 -8.78 -6.39 0.67
N GLN A 239 -8.20 -7.23 1.52
CA GLN A 239 -7.06 -6.84 2.33
C GLN A 239 -5.82 -6.56 1.47
N PRO A 240 -5.08 -5.47 1.74
CA PRO A 240 -3.80 -5.21 1.09
C PRO A 240 -2.73 -6.21 1.55
N PRO A 241 -1.66 -6.44 0.76
CA PRO A 241 -0.56 -7.35 1.13
C PRO A 241 0.28 -6.89 2.32
N SER A 242 0.07 -5.66 2.82
CA SER A 242 0.74 -5.14 4.01
C SER A 242 -0.21 -4.19 4.73
N PRO A 243 -0.18 -4.16 6.07
CA PRO A 243 -1.07 -3.29 6.84
C PRO A 243 -0.79 -1.81 6.53
N ARG A 244 -1.84 -0.99 6.53
CA ARG A 244 -1.68 0.46 6.40
C ARG A 244 -0.90 0.99 7.61
N PRO A 245 0.23 1.70 7.41
CA PRO A 245 1.06 2.16 8.53
C PRO A 245 0.40 3.30 9.32
N ASN A 246 -0.30 4.21 8.63
CA ASN A 246 -1.12 5.25 9.24
C ASN A 246 -2.15 5.80 8.24
N LEU A 247 -3.11 6.56 8.73
CA LEU A 247 -4.23 7.09 7.94
C LEU A 247 -3.84 8.21 6.98
N ALA A 248 -2.81 8.99 7.31
CA ALA A 248 -2.40 10.18 6.56
C ALA A 248 -1.46 9.83 5.40
N ASP A 249 -0.71 8.74 5.53
CA ASP A 249 0.23 8.28 4.54
C ASP A 249 -0.53 7.57 3.41
N PRO A 250 -0.18 7.88 2.14
CA PRO A 250 -0.70 7.16 1.00
C PRO A 250 -0.42 5.66 1.13
N CYS A 251 -1.45 4.85 0.86
CA CYS A 251 -1.33 3.40 0.79
C CYS A 251 -2.41 2.91 -0.19
N PRO A 252 -2.03 2.17 -1.26
CA PRO A 252 -2.99 1.71 -2.24
C PRO A 252 -4.08 0.83 -1.60
N ALA A 253 -5.30 0.95 -2.11
CA ALA A 253 -6.44 0.18 -1.65
C ALA A 253 -6.73 -0.97 -2.61
N VAL A 254 -7.03 -2.15 -2.06
CA VAL A 254 -7.23 -3.38 -2.85
C VAL A 254 -8.70 -3.78 -2.83
N ALA A 255 -9.16 -4.32 -3.97
CA ALA A 255 -10.46 -4.95 -4.14
C ALA A 255 -10.34 -6.16 -5.07
N LEU A 256 -11.31 -7.07 -4.96
CA LEU A 256 -11.57 -8.11 -5.96
C LEU A 256 -12.72 -7.65 -6.85
N ALA A 257 -12.67 -8.02 -8.12
CA ALA A 257 -13.74 -7.77 -9.08
C ALA A 257 -14.05 -9.04 -9.87
N GLY A 258 -15.29 -9.17 -10.34
CA GLY A 258 -15.72 -10.37 -11.04
C GLY A 258 -17.10 -10.30 -11.67
N ASP A 259 -17.46 -11.40 -12.30
CA ASP A 259 -18.75 -11.64 -12.95
C ASP A 259 -19.33 -12.95 -12.43
N GLY A 260 -20.61 -12.95 -12.04
CA GLY A 260 -21.17 -14.09 -11.30
C GLY A 260 -20.35 -14.38 -10.03
N ASP A 261 -20.00 -15.66 -9.81
CA ASP A 261 -19.23 -16.10 -8.63
C ASP A 261 -17.70 -16.12 -8.88
N GLU A 262 -17.23 -15.74 -10.06
CA GLU A 262 -15.82 -15.85 -10.44
C GLU A 262 -15.06 -14.54 -10.20
N VAL A 263 -13.91 -14.63 -9.52
CA VAL A 263 -12.95 -13.52 -9.39
C VAL A 263 -12.20 -13.37 -10.71
N GLY A 264 -12.51 -12.32 -11.46
CA GLY A 264 -11.86 -12.02 -12.74
C GLY A 264 -10.65 -11.09 -12.62
N ALA A 265 -10.63 -10.21 -11.61
CA ALA A 265 -9.54 -9.25 -11.42
C ALA A 265 -9.23 -8.93 -9.95
N VAL A 266 -7.98 -8.54 -9.72
CA VAL A 266 -7.55 -7.78 -8.54
C VAL A 266 -7.41 -6.32 -8.95
N VAL A 267 -8.16 -5.45 -8.26
CA VAL A 267 -8.17 -4.01 -8.49
C VAL A 267 -7.36 -3.32 -7.40
N VAL A 268 -6.40 -2.49 -7.80
CA VAL A 268 -5.55 -1.73 -6.89
C VAL A 268 -5.68 -0.25 -7.21
N ALA A 269 -6.36 0.47 -6.32
CA ALA A 269 -6.64 1.89 -6.44
C ALA A 269 -5.53 2.70 -5.74
N SER A 270 -5.05 3.77 -6.37
CA SER A 270 -4.11 4.72 -5.77
C SER A 270 -4.39 6.16 -6.21
N VAL A 271 -3.98 7.12 -5.39
CA VAL A 271 -4.18 8.55 -5.63
C VAL A 271 -2.89 9.29 -5.32
N GLY A 272 -2.44 10.11 -6.27
CA GLY A 272 -1.11 10.71 -6.26
C GLY A 272 -0.04 9.81 -6.89
N VAL A 273 1.15 10.38 -7.07
CA VAL A 273 2.29 9.64 -7.62
C VAL A 273 2.90 8.77 -6.52
N ASP A 274 2.76 7.46 -6.67
CA ASP A 274 3.36 6.44 -5.81
C ASP A 274 4.29 5.55 -6.63
N LEU A 275 5.58 5.56 -6.30
CA LEU A 275 6.58 4.75 -6.99
C LEU A 275 6.47 3.27 -6.65
N GLU A 276 5.91 2.92 -5.50
CA GLU A 276 5.76 1.54 -5.02
C GLU A 276 4.44 0.89 -5.49
N LEU A 277 3.56 1.66 -6.12
CA LEU A 277 2.23 1.21 -6.55
C LEU A 277 2.28 -0.11 -7.33
N VAL A 278 3.17 -0.23 -8.32
CA VAL A 278 3.17 -1.42 -9.20
C VAL A 278 3.73 -2.66 -8.51
N PRO A 279 4.89 -2.62 -7.82
CA PRO A 279 5.33 -3.74 -6.98
C PRO A 279 4.29 -4.16 -5.93
N PHE A 280 3.64 -3.19 -5.29
CA PHE A 280 2.55 -3.44 -4.34
C PHE A 280 1.37 -4.14 -5.02
N ALA A 281 0.94 -3.65 -6.19
CA ALA A 281 -0.20 -4.18 -6.91
C ALA A 281 0.03 -5.60 -7.43
N ALA A 282 1.24 -5.87 -7.93
CA ALA A 282 1.65 -7.21 -8.34
C ALA A 282 1.61 -8.18 -7.14
N HIS A 283 2.09 -7.75 -5.97
CA HIS A 283 2.03 -8.54 -4.74
C HIS A 283 0.57 -8.78 -4.28
N ALA A 284 -0.29 -7.76 -4.34
CA ALA A 284 -1.70 -7.90 -4.00
C ALA A 284 -2.39 -8.97 -4.86
N ARG A 285 -2.13 -8.99 -6.17
CA ARG A 285 -2.66 -10.06 -7.04
C ARG A 285 -2.08 -11.42 -6.67
N HIS A 286 -0.77 -11.51 -6.46
CA HIS A 286 -0.13 -12.76 -6.09
C HIS A 286 -0.64 -13.34 -4.77
N LEU A 287 -1.02 -12.49 -3.83
CA LEU A 287 -1.64 -12.88 -2.57
C LEU A 287 -3.08 -13.37 -2.76
N LEU A 288 -3.90 -12.63 -3.49
CA LEU A 288 -5.36 -12.81 -3.47
C LEU A 288 -5.89 -13.70 -4.59
N ALA A 289 -5.39 -13.53 -5.81
CA ALA A 289 -5.85 -14.25 -6.99
C ALA A 289 -4.76 -14.28 -8.08
N PRO A 290 -3.76 -15.18 -7.97
CA PRO A 290 -2.59 -15.22 -8.85
C PRO A 290 -2.91 -15.33 -10.35
N SER A 291 -4.05 -15.92 -10.70
CA SER A 291 -4.50 -16.12 -12.08
C SER A 291 -5.40 -15.00 -12.63
N ALA A 292 -5.81 -14.05 -11.80
CA ALA A 292 -6.72 -12.97 -12.20
C ALA A 292 -6.00 -11.86 -12.99
N GLU A 293 -6.76 -11.02 -13.69
CA GLU A 293 -6.23 -9.78 -14.25
C GLU A 293 -5.79 -8.83 -13.11
N LEU A 294 -4.72 -8.06 -13.32
CA LEU A 294 -4.37 -6.96 -12.43
C LEU A 294 -4.79 -5.62 -13.04
N LEU A 295 -5.71 -4.93 -12.38
CA LEU A 295 -6.11 -3.56 -12.71
C LEU A 295 -5.47 -2.58 -11.73
N VAL A 296 -4.63 -1.68 -12.25
CA VAL A 296 -4.09 -0.55 -11.49
C VAL A 296 -4.92 0.68 -11.82
N VAL A 297 -5.70 1.19 -10.87
CA VAL A 297 -6.65 2.29 -11.07
C VAL A 297 -6.12 3.57 -10.42
N VAL A 298 -5.98 4.63 -11.21
CA VAL A 298 -5.49 5.94 -10.75
C VAL A 298 -6.26 7.08 -11.42
N PRO A 299 -6.30 8.28 -10.83
CA PRO A 299 -6.72 9.48 -11.56
C PRO A 299 -5.81 9.73 -12.77
N GLU A 300 -6.36 10.26 -13.87
CA GLU A 300 -5.60 10.57 -15.10
C GLU A 300 -4.31 11.35 -14.86
N ARG A 301 -4.33 12.36 -13.98
CA ARG A 301 -3.12 13.16 -13.66
C ARG A 301 -2.02 12.37 -12.96
N ASP A 302 -2.38 11.25 -12.32
CA ASP A 302 -1.46 10.39 -11.56
C ASP A 302 -0.89 9.26 -12.46
N ALA A 303 -1.43 9.10 -13.68
CA ALA A 303 -0.98 8.14 -14.70
C ALA A 303 0.33 8.59 -15.38
N VAL A 304 1.40 8.74 -14.60
CA VAL A 304 2.72 9.12 -15.11
C VAL A 304 3.35 8.00 -15.94
N SER A 305 4.22 8.36 -16.89
CA SER A 305 4.87 7.42 -17.81
C SER A 305 5.73 6.34 -17.13
N PHE A 306 6.18 6.61 -15.90
CA PHE A 306 6.86 5.61 -15.08
C PHE A 306 5.93 4.49 -14.62
N THR A 307 4.77 4.84 -14.09
CA THR A 307 3.74 3.90 -13.69
C THR A 307 3.28 3.05 -14.86
N ALA A 308 3.02 3.67 -16.02
CA ALA A 308 2.59 2.95 -17.22
C ALA A 308 3.64 1.93 -17.73
N GLU A 309 4.92 2.29 -17.74
CA GLU A 309 6.00 1.34 -18.09
C GLU A 309 6.03 0.16 -17.12
N LEU A 310 6.00 0.44 -15.81
CA LEU A 310 6.06 -0.63 -14.80
C LEU A 310 4.85 -1.56 -14.88
N VAL A 311 3.65 -1.03 -15.11
CA VAL A 311 2.43 -1.84 -15.31
C VAL A 311 2.60 -2.79 -16.51
N GLY A 312 3.17 -2.30 -17.62
CA GLY A 312 3.47 -3.13 -18.79
C GLY A 312 4.50 -4.23 -18.53
N GLY A 313 5.34 -4.08 -17.49
CA GLY A 313 6.34 -5.05 -17.08
C GLY A 313 5.92 -5.96 -15.92
N VAL A 314 4.63 -6.12 -15.63
CA VAL A 314 4.16 -7.06 -14.60
C VAL A 314 4.04 -8.47 -15.19
N VAL A 315 4.63 -9.48 -14.53
CA VAL A 315 4.52 -10.90 -14.93
C VAL A 315 3.05 -11.32 -14.94
N GLY A 316 2.57 -11.99 -15.98
CA GLY A 316 1.15 -12.37 -16.09
C GLY A 316 0.23 -11.22 -16.52
N GLY A 317 0.78 -10.07 -16.89
CA GLY A 317 0.04 -8.93 -17.44
C GLY A 317 -0.66 -8.08 -16.37
N ALA A 318 -0.77 -6.80 -16.65
CA ALA A 318 -1.54 -5.83 -15.87
C ALA A 318 -1.99 -4.68 -16.77
N ARG A 319 -3.02 -3.95 -16.33
CA ARG A 319 -3.61 -2.86 -17.10
C ARG A 319 -3.76 -1.62 -16.23
N LEU A 320 -3.33 -0.48 -16.78
CA LEU A 320 -3.54 0.83 -16.14
C LEU A 320 -4.90 1.34 -16.58
N VAL A 321 -5.77 1.62 -15.61
CA VAL A 321 -7.10 2.18 -15.80
C VAL A 321 -7.12 3.57 -15.18
N THR A 322 -7.63 4.54 -15.93
CA THR A 322 -7.71 5.92 -15.45
C THR A 322 -9.15 6.32 -15.17
N VAL A 323 -9.36 7.03 -14.07
CA VAL A 323 -10.60 7.76 -13.81
C VAL A 323 -10.39 9.25 -14.07
N GLY A 324 -11.45 9.97 -14.45
CA GLY A 324 -11.42 11.41 -14.67
C GLY A 324 -10.85 12.16 -13.46
N ASN A 325 -10.17 13.28 -13.69
CA ASN A 325 -9.55 14.06 -12.60
C ASN A 325 -10.56 14.67 -11.62
N ASP A 326 -11.83 14.72 -12.02
CA ASP A 326 -13.00 15.14 -11.29
C ASP A 326 -13.70 13.99 -10.53
N TRP A 327 -13.12 12.78 -10.48
CA TRP A 327 -13.68 11.59 -9.82
C TRP A 327 -14.20 11.79 -8.38
N PHE A 328 -13.75 12.85 -7.71
CA PHE A 328 -14.23 13.25 -6.38
C PHE A 328 -14.70 14.72 -6.29
N ALA A 329 -14.47 15.50 -7.34
CA ALA A 329 -14.93 16.88 -7.38
C ALA A 329 -16.46 16.93 -7.53
N ALA A 330 -17.06 18.08 -7.23
CA ALA A 330 -18.46 18.30 -7.56
C ALA A 330 -18.60 18.18 -9.07
N ALA A 331 -19.60 17.43 -9.53
CA ALA A 331 -20.08 17.54 -10.91
C ALA A 331 -20.40 19.01 -11.14
N GLY A 332 -19.47 19.71 -11.79
CA GLY A 332 -19.60 21.13 -12.10
C GLY A 332 -20.63 21.29 -13.20
N LEU A 333 -21.65 22.08 -12.88
CA LEU A 333 -22.64 22.69 -13.78
C LEU A 333 -22.04 23.19 -15.11
#